data_AF-A0A1G0LRQ7-F1
#
_entry.id   AF-A0A1G0LRQ7-F1
#
_cell.length_a   1.000
_cell.length_b   1.000
_cell.length_c   1.000
_cell.angle_alpha   90.00
_cell.angle_beta   90.00
_cell.angle_gamma   90.00
#
_symmetry.space_group_name_H-M   'P 1'
#
loop_
_entity.id
_entity.type
_entity.pdbx_description
1 polymer ?
#
loop_
_entity_poly.entity_id
_entity_poly.type
_entity_poly.pdbx_seq_one_letter_code
_entity_poly.pdbx_strand_id
1 'polypeptide(L)'
;MDIHCTVPINIAQAVFGTRLKVRTLDGRRMVLKIPPGTSPGQKFRIRAQGVEKNGTRGDQLVEVTVSVPERLSPEQEELFKQFADRAGLKY
;
A
#
# COMPACT_ATOMS: atom_id res chain seq x y z
N MET A 1 14.44 -17.38 3.87
CA MET A 1 14.85 -15.98 4.14
C MET A 1 13.79 -15.07 3.57
N ASP A 2 13.34 -14.10 4.34
CA ASP A 2 12.25 -13.21 3.92
C ASP A 2 12.77 -12.12 2.99
N ILE A 3 11.90 -11.67 2.09
CA ILE A 3 12.18 -10.55 1.20
C ILE A 3 11.23 -9.40 1.54
N HIS A 4 11.76 -8.19 1.45
CA HIS A 4 11.02 -6.97 1.71
C HIS A 4 10.86 -6.18 0.43
N CYS A 5 9.65 -5.73 0.14
CA CYS A 5 9.41 -4.76 -0.91
C CYS A 5 8.44 -3.69 -0.44
N THR A 6 8.55 -2.52 -1.06
CA THR A 6 7.68 -1.38 -0.78
C THR A 6 6.83 -1.08 -1.99
N VAL A 7 5.53 -0.86 -1.79
CA VAL A 7 4.60 -0.49 -2.85
C VAL A 7 3.86 0.79 -2.49
N PRO A 8 3.85 1.80 -3.38
CA PRO A 8 3.05 2.99 -3.15
C PRO A 8 1.58 2.72 -3.46
N ILE A 9 0.70 3.28 -2.64
CA ILE A 9 -0.73 3.44 -2.92
C ILE A 9 -1.11 4.91 -2.77
N ASN A 10 -2.12 5.36 -3.50
CA ASN A 10 -2.63 6.72 -3.31
C ASN A 10 -3.56 6.83 -2.09
N ILE A 11 -3.83 8.06 -1.66
CA ILE A 11 -4.67 8.36 -0.50
C ILE A 11 -6.04 7.68 -0.60
N ALA A 12 -6.69 7.73 -1.77
CA ALA A 12 -8.00 7.10 -1.97
C ALA A 12 -7.94 5.58 -1.81
N GLN A 13 -6.90 4.92 -2.32
CA GLN A 13 -6.68 3.49 -2.14
C GLN A 13 -6.42 3.12 -0.67
N ALA A 14 -5.72 3.97 0.08
CA ALA A 14 -5.48 3.75 1.51
C ALA A 14 -6.80 3.84 2.30
N VAL A 15 -7.63 4.83 1.98
CA VAL A 15 -8.92 5.07 2.64
C VAL A 15 -9.95 3.98 2.29
N PHE A 16 -10.18 3.70 1.01
CA PHE A 16 -11.24 2.80 0.55
C PHE A 16 -10.81 1.35 0.38
N GLY A 17 -9.51 1.07 0.51
CA GLY A 17 -8.95 -0.24 0.19
C GLY A 17 -8.78 -0.44 -1.31
N THR A 18 -7.97 -1.42 -1.68
CA THR A 18 -7.71 -1.72 -3.09
C THR A 18 -7.20 -3.15 -3.28
N ARG A 19 -6.99 -3.56 -4.53
CA ARG A 19 -6.32 -4.80 -4.91
C ARG A 19 -5.12 -4.46 -5.77
N LEU A 20 -3.92 -4.72 -5.27
CA LEU A 20 -2.67 -4.45 -5.98
C LEU A 20 -2.15 -5.73 -6.62
N LYS A 21 -1.63 -5.63 -7.85
CA LYS A 21 -0.82 -6.70 -8.43
C LYS A 21 0.62 -6.50 -8.00
N VAL A 22 1.16 -7.45 -7.26
CA VAL A 22 2.56 -7.45 -6.81
C VAL A 22 3.32 -8.58 -7.49
N ARG A 23 4.58 -8.33 -7.81
CA ARG A 23 5.48 -9.33 -8.40
C ARG A 23 6.24 -10.03 -7.30
N THR A 24 6.29 -11.36 -7.35
CA THR A 24 7.12 -12.16 -6.46
C THR A 24 8.51 -12.35 -7.03
N LEU A 25 9.45 -12.83 -6.21
CA LEU A 25 10.83 -13.07 -6.64
C LEU A 25 10.90 -14.00 -7.87
N ASP A 26 10.05 -15.03 -7.91
CA ASP A 26 9.97 -16.00 -9.01
C ASP A 26 9.23 -15.44 -10.25
N GLY A 27 8.90 -14.15 -10.24
CA GLY A 27 8.20 -13.48 -11.33
C GLY A 27 6.69 -13.72 -11.38
N ARG A 28 6.10 -14.43 -10.41
CA ARG A 28 4.64 -14.62 -10.36
C ARG A 28 3.95 -13.29 -10.04
N ARG A 29 2.78 -13.07 -10.61
CA ARG A 29 1.91 -11.94 -10.28
C ARG A 29 0.87 -12.41 -9.27
N MET A 30 0.89 -11.83 -8.08
CA MET A 30 -0.10 -12.09 -7.04
C MET A 30 -0.96 -10.87 -6.79
N VAL A 31 -2.21 -11.09 -6.40
CA VAL A 31 -3.12 -10.02 -6.00
C VAL A 31 -3.05 -9.86 -4.48
N LEU A 32 -2.58 -8.71 -4.02
CA LEU A 32 -2.58 -8.32 -2.63
C LEU A 32 -3.84 -7.49 -2.35
N LYS A 33 -4.66 -7.93 -1.39
CA LYS A 33 -5.83 -7.16 -0.94
C LYS A 33 -5.40 -6.19 0.16
N ILE A 34 -5.61 -4.90 -0.09
CA ILE A 34 -5.39 -3.81 0.85
C ILE A 34 -6.75 -3.47 1.46
N PRO A 35 -6.94 -3.61 2.79
CA PRO A 35 -8.18 -3.25 3.46
C PRO A 35 -8.38 -1.71 3.49
N PRO A 36 -9.63 -1.23 3.61
CA PRO A 36 -9.91 0.17 3.92
C PRO A 36 -9.20 0.63 5.20
N GLY A 37 -8.80 1.90 5.26
CA GLY A 37 -8.11 2.48 6.41
C GLY A 37 -6.68 1.96 6.61
N THR A 38 -5.99 1.53 5.54
CA THR A 38 -4.61 1.06 5.64
C THR A 38 -3.67 2.23 5.96
N SER A 39 -2.86 2.07 7.02
CA SER A 39 -1.90 3.10 7.42
C SER A 39 -0.59 3.03 6.63
N PRO A 40 0.12 4.15 6.43
CA PRO A 40 1.48 4.15 5.91
C PRO A 40 2.39 3.24 6.76
N GLY A 41 3.29 2.50 6.11
CA GLY A 41 4.22 1.57 6.77
C GLY A 41 3.60 0.22 7.15
N GLN A 42 2.30 0.02 6.95
CA GLN A 42 1.65 -1.26 7.21
C GLN A 42 2.22 -2.35 6.28
N LYS A 43 2.53 -3.51 6.87
CA LYS A 43 3.14 -4.65 6.17
C LYS A 43 2.14 -5.77 5.96
N PHE A 44 2.12 -6.30 4.74
CA PHE A 44 1.34 -7.47 4.36
C PHE A 44 2.25 -8.62 4.01
N ARG A 45 1.87 -9.83 4.45
CA ARG A 45 2.66 -11.04 4.25
C ARG A 45 2.10 -11.89 3.14
N ILE A 46 2.94 -12.23 2.18
CA ILE A 46 2.67 -13.22 1.14
C ILE A 46 3.52 -14.46 1.46
N ARG A 47 2.84 -15.50 1.93
CA ARG A 47 3.48 -16.71 2.44
C ARG A 47 4.23 -17.47 1.34
N ALA A 48 5.39 -18.02 1.68
CA ALA A 48 6.21 -18.86 0.82
C ALA A 48 6.58 -18.21 -0.53
N GLN A 49 6.80 -16.89 -0.54
CA GLN A 49 7.26 -16.12 -1.71
C GLN A 49 8.63 -15.44 -1.49
N GLY A 50 9.30 -15.73 -0.38
CA GLY A 50 10.68 -15.32 -0.13
C GLY A 50 11.71 -16.27 -0.76
N VAL A 51 12.96 -16.13 -0.32
CA VAL A 51 14.09 -16.94 -0.79
C VAL A 51 14.07 -18.31 -0.13
N GLU A 52 14.23 -19.35 -0.96
CA GLU A 52 14.43 -20.72 -0.51
C GLU A 52 15.89 -20.95 -0.12
N LYS A 53 16.11 -21.47 1.09
CA LYS A 53 17.43 -21.85 1.59
C LYS A 53 17.29 -23.11 2.44
N ASN A 54 18.08 -24.14 2.11
CA ASN A 54 18.09 -25.42 2.83
C ASN A 54 16.69 -26.05 2.97
N GLY A 55 15.88 -26.04 1.90
CA GLY A 55 14.52 -26.60 1.89
C GLY A 55 13.47 -25.78 2.64
N THR A 56 13.83 -24.64 3.22
CA THR A 56 12.87 -23.71 3.86
C THR A 56 12.73 -22.46 3.00
N ARG A 57 11.48 -22.17 2.61
CA ARG A 57 11.14 -20.95 1.87
C ARG A 57 10.63 -19.86 2.81
N GLY A 58 11.21 -18.66 2.71
CA GLY A 58 10.74 -17.50 3.46
C GLY A 58 9.49 -16.86 2.85
N ASP A 59 9.11 -15.71 3.41
CA ASP A 59 7.95 -14.94 2.98
C ASP A 59 8.34 -13.66 2.23
N GLN A 60 7.38 -13.10 1.49
CA GLN A 60 7.48 -11.75 0.96
C GLN A 60 6.66 -10.80 1.81
N LEU A 61 7.32 -9.80 2.38
CA LEU A 61 6.73 -8.75 3.19
C LEU A 61 6.61 -7.49 2.33
N VAL A 62 5.36 -7.12 2.06
CA VAL A 62 5.00 -5.95 1.26
C VAL A 62 4.64 -4.80 2.19
N GLU A 63 5.51 -3.81 2.30
CA GLU A 63 5.25 -2.57 3.01
C GLU A 63 4.53 -1.57 2.11
N VAL A 64 3.47 -0.95 2.63
CA VAL A 64 2.69 0.03 1.89
C VAL A 64 3.12 1.44 2.25
N THR A 65 3.45 2.26 1.26
CA THR A 65 3.60 3.71 1.42
C THR A 65 2.40 4.43 0.83
N VAL A 66 2.05 5.60 1.37
CA VAL A 66 0.97 6.42 0.83
C VAL A 66 1.57 7.59 0.05
N SER A 67 1.25 7.67 -1.24
CA SER A 67 1.66 8.77 -2.12
C SER A 67 0.62 9.89 -2.06
N VAL A 68 1.09 11.10 -1.76
CA VAL A 68 0.30 12.34 -1.79
C VAL A 68 0.57 13.06 -3.11
N PRO A 69 -0.45 13.59 -3.81
CA PRO A 69 -0.25 14.37 -5.03
C PRO A 69 0.59 15.63 -4.77
N GLU A 70 1.55 15.94 -5.64
CA GLU A 70 2.39 17.15 -5.53
C GLU A 70 1.63 18.43 -5.89
N ARG A 71 0.59 18.32 -6.74
CA ARG A 71 -0.23 19.44 -7.20
C ARG A 71 -1.69 19.01 -7.25
N LEU A 72 -2.58 19.91 -6.85
CA LEU A 72 -4.02 19.74 -6.92
C LEU A 72 -4.60 20.79 -7.88
N SER A 73 -5.64 20.42 -8.62
CA SER A 73 -6.49 21.42 -9.29
C SER A 73 -7.25 22.24 -8.24
N PRO A 74 -7.77 23.44 -8.60
CA PRO A 74 -8.58 24.23 -7.68
C PRO A 74 -9.78 23.46 -7.11
N GLU A 75 -10.42 22.63 -7.95
CA GLU A 75 -11.53 21.76 -7.53
C GLU A 75 -11.08 20.68 -6.53
N GLN A 76 -9.94 20.03 -6.79
CA GLN A 76 -9.41 19.01 -5.88
C GLN A 76 -9.02 19.60 -4.53
N GLU A 77 -8.37 20.77 -4.53
CA GLU A 77 -7.98 21.47 -3.31
C GLU A 77 -9.21 21.80 -2.45
N GLU A 78 -10.27 22.34 -3.07
CA GLU A 78 -11.52 22.65 -2.39
C GLU A 78 -12.16 21.41 -1.76
N LEU A 79 -12.19 20.28 -2.47
CA LEU A 79 -12.69 19.01 -1.93
C LEU A 79 -11.87 18.51 -0.72
N PHE A 80 -10.55 18.65 -0.75
CA PHE A 80 -9.70 18.27 0.37
C PHE A 80 -9.89 19.17 1.60
N LYS A 81 -10.09 20.48 1.39
CA LYS A 81 -10.41 21.42 2.48
C LYS A 81 -11.74 21.09 3.13
N GLN A 82 -12.79 20.88 2.34
CA GLN A 82 -14.10 20.48 2.86
C GLN A 82 -14.05 19.15 3.62
N PHE A 83 -13.26 18.20 3.14
CA PHE A 83 -13.02 16.96 3.87
C PHE A 83 -12.35 17.23 5.22
N ALA A 84 -11.28 18.03 5.23
CA ALA A 84 -10.54 18.34 6.45
C ALA A 84 -11.43 19.06 7.49
N ASP A 85 -12.21 20.06 7.08
CA ASP A 85 -13.14 20.77 7.95
C ASP A 85 -14.18 19.84 8.58
N ARG A 86 -14.81 18.98 7.77
CA ARG A 86 -15.83 18.02 8.25
C ARG A 86 -15.24 16.95 9.17
N ALA A 87 -13.99 16.56 8.93
CA ALA A 87 -13.28 15.58 9.73
C ALA A 87 -12.60 16.20 10.97
N GLY A 88 -12.63 17.53 11.13
CA GLY A 88 -11.93 18.23 12.21
C GLY A 88 -10.40 18.15 12.11
N LEU A 89 -9.87 18.00 10.89
CA LEU A 89 -8.44 17.92 10.61
C LEU A 89 -7.87 19.31 10.38
N LYS A 90 -6.69 19.57 10.98
CA LYS A 90 -5.92 20.79 10.73
C LYS A 90 -5.09 20.62 9.46
N TYR A 91 -5.09 21.64 8.60
CA TYR A 91 -4.30 21.71 7.37
C TYR A 91 -3.69 23.10 7.18
#